data_AF-A0A954IFG3-F1
#
_entry.id   AF-A0A954IFG3-F1
#
_cell.length_a   1.000
_cell.length_b   1.000
_cell.length_c   1.000
_cell.angle_alpha   90.00
_cell.angle_beta   90.00
_cell.angle_gamma   90.00
#
_symmetry.space_group_name_H-M   'P 1'
#
loop_
_entity.id
_entity.type
_entity.pdbx_description
1 polymer ?
#
loop_
_entity_poly.entity_id
_entity_poly.type
_entity_poly.pdbx_seq_one_letter_code
_entity_poly.pdbx_strand_id
1 'polypeptide(L)'
;MRLFMLVFVAASGVLLFTGCDESRGPIHLSGATMGTQYHVTIARAPADFEVDVMRREIDAELHRINAQMSTYLPDSEISRFNSQSETLWFDVSPEFASVVKRAQEVSEMTGGAFDVTVGPFVDRWNFGPDKTNLAMPSDAEVAALKQAVGFRLIEIRDQPPALRKQRPEVQIDLSAIAKGFAVDRITQLLESHGLQHYLAEIGGEVRARGTNAAATAWTVGIEKPVADARLVHRVVHLRDAAMATSGDYRNFIEIDSRRYSHMIDPRTGYPVDHHLASVSVIADDCVSADAWATALMVLGPEHGYELAQRLGIAALMMERTETDFLERATPEFENIVTAAQATKTNTFDSQAITVFLCTLAAFALAVAAMAVGVMISNRRLRGSCGGLAGLKDASGRPLCDACSHPSEDCRLSPLEGNELLRSESRHSMGN
;
A
#
# COMPACT_ATOMS: atom_id res chain seq x y z
N MET A 1 -18.12 -55.25 17.95
CA MET A 1 -18.63 -53.87 18.09
C MET A 1 -17.75 -52.98 18.97
N ARG A 2 -17.20 -53.47 20.10
CA ARG A 2 -16.31 -52.67 20.98
C ARG A 2 -14.91 -52.39 20.42
N LEU A 3 -14.37 -53.24 19.54
CA LEU A 3 -13.02 -53.06 18.96
C LEU A 3 -12.99 -52.02 17.82
N PHE A 4 -14.09 -51.87 17.07
CA PHE A 4 -14.21 -50.86 15.99
C PHE A 4 -14.39 -49.44 16.53
N MET A 5 -14.98 -49.30 17.72
CA MET A 5 -15.19 -48.00 18.38
C MET A 5 -13.87 -47.41 18.92
N LEU A 6 -12.92 -48.25 19.31
CA LEU A 6 -11.60 -47.85 19.79
C LEU A 6 -10.67 -47.33 18.68
N VAL A 7 -10.77 -47.88 17.45
CA VAL A 7 -9.99 -47.40 16.30
C VAL A 7 -10.51 -46.05 15.80
N PHE A 8 -11.83 -45.80 15.87
CA PHE A 8 -12.41 -44.51 15.48
C PHE A 8 -12.08 -43.39 16.48
N VAL A 9 -12.04 -43.68 17.78
CA VAL A 9 -11.64 -42.69 18.81
C VAL A 9 -10.14 -42.39 18.74
N ALA A 10 -9.31 -43.36 18.35
CA ALA A 10 -7.87 -43.15 18.13
C ALA A 10 -7.56 -42.37 16.83
N ALA A 11 -8.35 -42.54 15.77
CA ALA A 11 -8.19 -41.79 14.52
C ALA A 11 -8.69 -40.33 14.62
N SER A 12 -9.69 -40.06 15.48
CA SER A 12 -10.19 -38.69 15.74
C SER A 12 -9.26 -37.86 16.62
N GLY A 13 -8.37 -38.50 17.39
CA GLY A 13 -7.44 -37.81 18.31
C GLY A 13 -6.18 -37.26 17.65
N VAL A 14 -5.89 -37.62 16.40
CA VAL A 14 -4.63 -37.23 15.70
C VAL A 14 -4.81 -35.98 14.83
N LEU A 15 -6.04 -35.49 14.65
CA LEU A 15 -6.35 -34.33 13.78
C LEU A 15 -6.44 -32.98 14.52
N LEU A 16 -6.13 -32.90 15.81
CA LEU A 16 -6.25 -31.67 16.60
C LEU A 16 -4.92 -30.95 16.91
N PHE A 17 -3.81 -31.36 16.27
CA PHE A 17 -2.52 -30.66 16.36
C PHE A 17 -2.14 -29.93 15.07
N THR A 18 -3.11 -29.46 14.28
CA THR A 18 -2.86 -28.24 13.50
C THR A 18 -2.96 -27.09 14.48
N GLY A 19 -1.86 -26.83 15.19
CA GLY A 19 -1.70 -25.56 15.89
C GLY A 19 -1.96 -24.46 14.87
N CYS A 20 -3.04 -23.72 15.06
CA CYS A 20 -3.17 -22.41 14.44
C CYS A 20 -1.94 -21.66 14.89
N ASP A 21 -1.01 -21.45 13.96
CA ASP A 21 0.03 -20.44 14.10
C ASP A 21 -0.75 -19.16 14.39
N GLU A 22 -0.69 -18.71 15.65
CA GLU A 22 -1.30 -17.47 16.09
C GLU A 22 -0.42 -16.37 15.50
N SER A 23 -0.54 -16.20 14.17
CA SER A 23 0.28 -15.27 13.41
C SER A 23 0.03 -13.91 14.03
N ARG A 24 1.02 -13.37 14.74
CA ARG A 24 1.00 -11.98 15.18
C ARG A 24 0.57 -11.15 13.98
N GLY A 25 -0.49 -10.36 14.16
CA GLY A 25 -0.97 -9.46 13.12
C GLY A 25 0.15 -8.56 12.59
N PRO A 26 -0.06 -7.86 11.46
CA PRO A 26 0.96 -6.98 10.91
C PRO A 26 1.45 -5.99 11.97
N ILE A 27 2.77 -5.81 12.02
CA ILE A 27 3.41 -4.89 12.96
C ILE A 27 3.50 -3.53 12.29
N HIS A 28 3.10 -2.48 13.01
CA HIS A 28 3.15 -1.11 12.52
C HIS A 28 4.10 -0.28 13.40
N LEU A 29 5.02 0.41 12.74
CA LEU A 29 5.98 1.31 13.33
C LEU A 29 5.79 2.69 12.68
N SER A 30 5.86 3.74 13.48
CA SER A 30 5.79 5.11 12.99
C SER A 30 6.51 6.07 13.92
N GLY A 31 6.92 7.20 13.35
CA GLY A 31 7.62 8.27 14.06
C GLY A 31 7.79 9.50 13.17
N ALA A 32 8.35 10.57 13.72
CA ALA A 32 8.61 11.81 12.98
C ALA A 32 10.05 11.84 12.45
N THR A 33 10.24 12.37 11.23
CA THR A 33 11.56 12.57 10.63
C THR A 33 11.45 13.56 9.45
N MET A 34 12.52 14.30 9.12
CA MET A 34 12.61 15.11 7.88
C MET A 34 11.42 16.06 7.65
N GLY A 35 10.87 16.65 8.73
CA GLY A 35 9.69 17.53 8.65
C GLY A 35 8.37 16.82 8.32
N THR A 36 8.34 15.49 8.37
CA THR A 36 7.20 14.62 8.08
C THR A 36 7.16 13.42 9.04
N GLN A 37 6.42 12.36 8.69
CA GLN A 37 6.35 11.09 9.41
C GLN A 37 6.88 9.95 8.55
N TYR A 38 7.35 8.89 9.20
CA TYR A 38 7.57 7.59 8.59
C TYR A 38 6.51 6.59 9.04
N HIS A 39 6.21 5.64 8.17
CA HIS A 39 5.36 4.48 8.47
C HIS A 39 6.02 3.21 7.93
N VAL A 40 6.21 2.21 8.79
CA VAL A 40 6.70 0.88 8.39
C VAL A 40 5.70 -0.16 8.83
N THR A 41 5.20 -0.93 7.87
CA THR A 41 4.33 -2.08 8.12
C THR A 41 5.07 -3.36 7.78
N ILE A 42 5.22 -4.26 8.75
CA ILE A 42 5.85 -5.57 8.59
C ILE A 42 4.73 -6.62 8.62
N ALA A 43 4.53 -7.33 7.52
CA ALA A 43 3.45 -8.31 7.40
C ALA A 43 3.72 -9.59 8.19
N ARG A 44 4.99 -10.01 8.25
CA ARG A 44 5.44 -11.24 8.90
C ARG A 44 6.78 -10.98 9.56
N ALA A 45 6.86 -11.24 10.85
CA ALA A 45 8.07 -11.10 11.65
C ALA A 45 8.33 -12.40 12.44
N PRO A 46 9.59 -12.72 12.76
CA PRO A 46 9.95 -13.83 13.65
C PRO A 46 9.25 -13.75 15.02
N ALA A 47 9.10 -14.90 15.69
CA ALA A 47 8.42 -14.97 16.99
C ALA A 47 9.12 -14.16 18.09
N ASP A 48 10.44 -14.05 18.01
CA ASP A 48 11.34 -13.29 18.87
C ASP A 48 11.59 -11.86 18.38
N PHE A 49 10.80 -11.36 17.42
CA PHE A 49 10.94 -10.00 16.92
C PHE A 49 10.59 -8.95 17.99
N GLU A 50 11.57 -8.12 18.34
CA GLU A 50 11.47 -7.05 19.33
C GLU A 50 11.11 -5.71 18.66
N VAL A 51 9.82 -5.37 18.66
CA VAL A 51 9.28 -4.15 18.00
C VAL A 51 9.96 -2.87 18.49
N ASP A 52 10.22 -2.75 19.79
CA ASP A 52 10.83 -1.55 20.37
C ASP A 52 12.32 -1.43 20.03
N VAL A 53 13.02 -2.55 19.79
CA VAL A 53 14.40 -2.53 19.31
C VAL A 53 14.43 -2.00 17.87
N MET A 54 13.59 -2.58 16.99
CA MET A 54 13.51 -2.13 15.60
C MET A 54 13.12 -0.65 15.48
N ARG A 55 12.17 -0.18 16.30
CA ARG A 55 11.82 1.25 16.32
C ARG A 55 13.03 2.14 16.62
N ARG A 56 13.80 1.80 17.66
CA ARG A 56 15.00 2.57 18.05
C ARG A 56 16.07 2.56 16.97
N GLU A 57 16.25 1.44 16.28
CA GLU A 57 17.23 1.33 15.18
C GLU A 57 16.81 2.15 13.96
N ILE A 58 15.52 2.10 13.58
CA ILE A 58 14.96 2.97 12.52
C ILE A 58 15.13 4.44 12.89
N ASP A 59 14.75 4.81 14.11
CA ASP A 59 14.90 6.19 14.58
C ASP A 59 16.38 6.61 14.53
N ALA A 60 17.31 5.77 15.01
CA ALA A 60 18.74 6.09 14.99
C ALA A 60 19.29 6.26 13.57
N GLU A 61 18.91 5.40 12.62
CA GLU A 61 19.33 5.51 11.22
C GLU A 61 18.77 6.80 10.59
N LEU A 62 17.51 7.15 10.85
CA LEU A 62 16.92 8.40 10.38
C LEU A 62 17.57 9.65 10.99
N HIS A 63 17.92 9.62 12.28
CA HIS A 63 18.67 10.71 12.91
C HIS A 63 20.07 10.86 12.29
N ARG A 64 20.75 9.74 12.01
CA ARG A 64 22.06 9.74 11.34
C ARG A 64 21.97 10.36 9.94
N ILE A 65 20.98 10.00 9.15
CA ILE A 65 20.77 10.58 7.81
C ILE A 65 20.46 12.08 7.89
N ASN A 66 19.63 12.52 8.85
CA ASN A 66 19.38 13.95 9.07
C ASN A 66 20.67 14.71 9.44
N ALA A 67 21.51 14.13 10.31
CA ALA A 67 22.80 14.72 10.67
C ALA A 67 23.78 14.80 9.48
N GLN A 68 23.56 14.04 8.41
CA GLN A 68 24.33 14.15 7.17
C GLN A 68 23.70 15.15 6.19
N MET A 69 22.40 15.04 5.93
CA MET A 69 21.77 15.60 4.71
C MET A 69 20.70 16.68 4.97
N SER A 70 20.42 17.06 6.22
CA SER A 70 19.42 18.09 6.53
C SER A 70 20.00 19.51 6.44
N THR A 71 19.48 20.33 5.53
CA THR A 71 19.79 21.77 5.44
C THR A 71 19.20 22.59 6.58
N TYR A 72 18.26 22.03 7.35
CA TYR A 72 17.64 22.68 8.51
C TYR A 72 18.46 22.53 9.80
N LEU A 73 19.44 21.61 9.83
CA LEU A 73 20.33 21.40 10.96
C LEU A 73 21.66 22.14 10.70
N PRO A 74 22.03 23.16 11.50
CA PRO A 74 23.23 23.97 11.25
C PRO A 74 24.53 23.15 11.26
N ASP A 75 24.60 22.13 12.11
CA ASP A 75 25.79 21.29 12.29
C ASP A 75 25.80 20.04 11.41
N SER A 76 24.80 19.87 10.53
CA SER A 76 24.78 18.72 9.61
C SER A 76 25.94 18.77 8.64
N GLU A 77 26.30 17.61 8.11
CA GLU A 77 27.39 17.49 7.16
C GLU A 77 27.19 18.37 5.91
N ILE A 78 25.98 18.38 5.34
CA ILE A 78 25.58 19.25 4.23
C ILE A 78 25.65 20.74 4.58
N SER A 79 25.19 21.15 5.77
CA SER A 79 25.22 22.56 6.20
C SER A 79 26.66 23.04 6.41
N ARG A 80 27.53 22.19 6.96
CA ARG A 80 28.96 22.48 7.07
C ARG A 80 29.62 22.58 5.70
N PHE A 81 29.30 21.69 4.77
CA PHE A 81 29.79 21.76 3.38
C PHE A 81 29.34 23.07 2.69
N ASN A 82 28.05 23.41 2.81
CA ASN A 82 27.47 24.62 2.21
C ASN A 82 28.09 25.90 2.78
N SER A 83 28.38 25.94 4.08
CA SER A 83 28.94 27.12 4.76
C SER A 83 30.46 27.30 4.58
N GLN A 84 31.19 26.32 4.02
CA GLN A 84 32.62 26.49 3.71
C GLN A 84 32.83 27.65 2.75
N SER A 85 33.76 28.56 3.03
CA SER A 85 34.18 29.58 2.05
C SER A 85 35.30 29.09 1.14
N GLU A 86 35.92 27.96 1.48
CA GLU A 86 37.03 27.37 0.74
C GLU A 86 36.55 26.45 -0.39
N THR A 87 37.34 26.36 -1.44
CA THR A 87 37.15 25.44 -2.58
C THR A 87 38.07 24.22 -2.47
N LEU A 88 38.46 23.84 -1.25
CA LEU A 88 39.26 22.64 -0.98
C LEU A 88 38.37 21.40 -0.88
N TRP A 89 39.00 20.23 -0.93
CA TRP A 89 38.31 18.97 -0.66
C TRP A 89 37.80 18.96 0.78
N PHE A 90 36.51 18.69 0.94
CA PHE A 90 35.83 18.50 2.20
C PHE A 90 35.51 17.02 2.35
N ASP A 91 36.06 16.38 3.37
CA ASP A 91 35.82 14.96 3.63
C ASP A 91 34.35 14.74 4.00
N VAL A 92 33.74 13.72 3.39
CA VAL A 92 32.33 13.38 3.61
C VAL A 92 32.12 11.91 3.97
N SER A 93 30.94 11.59 4.47
CA SER A 93 30.47 10.22 4.63
C SER A 93 30.27 9.55 3.26
N PRO A 94 30.51 8.23 3.15
CA PRO A 94 30.26 7.49 1.92
C PRO A 94 28.82 7.64 1.42
N GLU A 95 27.85 7.66 2.34
CA GLU A 95 26.43 7.84 2.00
C GLU A 95 26.16 9.20 1.39
N PHE A 96 26.66 10.29 1.97
CA PHE A 96 26.48 11.63 1.41
C PHE A 96 27.11 11.74 0.01
N ALA A 97 28.34 11.24 -0.17
CA ALA A 97 28.97 11.18 -1.49
C ALA A 97 28.13 10.38 -2.50
N SER A 98 27.57 9.23 -2.08
CA SER A 98 26.76 8.38 -2.96
C SER A 98 25.46 9.05 -3.42
N VAL A 99 24.78 9.79 -2.54
CA VAL A 99 23.55 10.52 -2.88
C VAL A 99 23.85 11.68 -3.82
N VAL A 100 24.92 12.44 -3.57
CA VAL A 100 25.35 13.54 -4.47
C VAL A 100 25.76 12.98 -5.84
N LYS A 101 26.43 11.83 -5.88
CA LYS A 101 26.78 11.15 -7.14
C LYS A 101 25.53 10.72 -7.91
N ARG A 102 24.56 10.09 -7.23
CA ARG A 102 23.29 9.71 -7.85
C ARG A 102 22.54 10.93 -8.38
N ALA A 103 22.55 12.03 -7.63
CA ALA A 103 21.98 13.29 -8.08
C ALA A 103 22.67 13.82 -9.35
N GLN A 104 24.01 13.81 -9.42
CA GLN A 104 24.74 14.23 -10.62
C GLN A 104 24.41 13.38 -11.85
N GLU A 105 24.25 12.06 -11.71
CA GLU A 105 23.84 11.18 -12.81
C GLU A 105 22.47 11.61 -13.38
N VAL A 106 21.48 11.88 -12.51
CA VAL A 106 20.16 12.36 -12.95
C VAL A 106 20.26 13.76 -13.54
N SER A 107 21.10 14.64 -12.98
CA SER A 107 21.38 15.96 -13.55
C SER A 107 21.92 15.88 -14.98
N GLU A 108 22.85 14.97 -15.25
CA GLU A 108 23.40 14.75 -16.59
C GLU A 108 22.33 14.28 -17.57
N MET A 109 21.53 13.30 -17.18
CA MET A 109 20.49 12.71 -18.03
C MET A 109 19.33 13.68 -18.32
N THR A 110 19.12 14.68 -17.46
CA THR A 110 18.05 15.69 -17.58
C THR A 110 18.52 17.02 -18.17
N GLY A 111 19.82 17.15 -18.46
CA GLY A 111 20.40 18.42 -18.92
C GLY A 111 20.32 19.52 -17.86
N GLY A 112 20.39 19.17 -16.58
CA GLY A 112 20.35 20.10 -15.45
C GLY A 112 18.94 20.54 -15.02
N ALA A 113 17.88 19.87 -15.46
CA ALA A 113 16.53 20.13 -14.93
C ALA A 113 16.41 19.62 -13.49
N PHE A 114 17.05 18.49 -13.17
CA PHE A 114 17.31 18.09 -11.80
C PHE A 114 18.71 18.58 -11.41
N ASP A 115 18.84 19.42 -10.39
CA ASP A 115 20.14 19.91 -9.94
C ASP A 115 20.12 20.19 -8.44
N VAL A 116 20.86 19.39 -7.67
CA VAL A 116 20.93 19.56 -6.22
C VAL A 116 21.70 20.82 -5.80
N THR A 117 22.35 21.52 -6.72
CA THR A 117 22.96 22.83 -6.43
C THR A 117 21.97 24.00 -6.48
N VAL A 118 20.66 23.72 -6.61
CA VAL A 118 19.58 24.72 -6.65
C VAL A 118 19.37 25.48 -5.33
N GLY A 119 20.08 25.10 -4.25
CA GLY A 119 19.99 25.70 -2.91
C GLY A 119 19.89 27.23 -2.86
N PRO A 120 20.76 27.99 -3.56
CA PRO A 120 20.69 29.45 -3.55
C PRO A 120 19.37 30.01 -4.09
N PHE A 121 18.73 29.33 -5.05
CA PHE A 121 17.39 29.72 -5.51
C PHE A 121 16.32 29.28 -4.50
N VAL A 122 16.41 28.07 -3.95
CA VAL A 122 15.45 27.58 -2.92
C VAL A 122 15.37 28.55 -1.75
N ASP A 123 16.52 29.00 -1.24
CA ASP A 123 16.61 30.00 -0.18
C ASP A 123 16.05 31.35 -0.63
N ARG A 124 16.42 31.81 -1.83
CA ARG A 124 15.93 33.09 -2.35
C ARG A 124 14.41 33.13 -2.51
N TRP A 125 13.81 32.03 -2.89
CA TRP A 125 12.35 31.90 -3.02
C TRP A 125 11.67 31.50 -1.69
N ASN A 126 12.36 31.55 -0.53
CA ASN A 126 11.84 31.19 0.81
C ASN A 126 11.28 29.77 0.95
N PHE A 127 11.78 28.83 0.14
CA PHE A 127 11.48 27.42 0.32
C PHE A 127 12.51 26.72 1.21
N GLY A 128 13.64 27.37 1.49
CA GLY A 128 14.66 26.93 2.42
C GLY A 128 14.37 27.24 3.91
N PRO A 129 15.39 27.10 4.78
CA PRO A 129 15.27 27.39 6.21
C PRO A 129 15.04 28.89 6.49
N ASP A 130 15.61 29.77 5.68
CA ASP A 130 15.44 31.22 5.81
C ASP A 130 14.20 31.71 5.05
N LYS A 131 13.26 32.35 5.76
CA LYS A 131 11.94 32.78 5.23
C LYS A 131 11.69 34.27 5.37
N THR A 132 12.67 35.09 5.02
CA THR A 132 12.69 36.52 5.37
C THR A 132 12.32 37.48 4.23
N ASN A 133 12.28 37.03 2.96
CA ASN A 133 12.15 37.93 1.81
C ASN A 133 11.07 37.49 0.80
N LEU A 134 9.82 37.92 1.00
CA LEU A 134 8.70 37.58 0.12
C LEU A 134 8.61 38.42 -1.18
N ALA A 135 9.62 39.23 -1.50
CA ALA A 135 9.61 40.04 -2.72
C ALA A 135 10.12 39.25 -3.94
N MET A 136 9.51 39.52 -5.11
CA MET A 136 9.99 38.99 -6.39
C MET A 136 11.48 39.34 -6.61
N PRO A 137 12.33 38.37 -6.98
CA PRO A 137 13.72 38.66 -7.32
C PRO A 137 13.81 39.44 -8.61
N SER A 138 14.77 40.35 -8.67
CA SER A 138 15.12 41.04 -9.91
C SER A 138 15.91 40.11 -10.84
N ASP A 139 15.81 40.30 -12.14
CA ASP A 139 16.57 39.49 -13.12
C ASP A 139 18.09 39.53 -12.87
N ALA A 140 18.61 40.68 -12.39
CA ALA A 140 20.01 40.83 -12.03
C ALA A 140 20.39 39.96 -10.81
N GLU A 141 19.50 39.85 -9.83
CA GLU A 141 19.67 38.99 -8.66
C GLU A 141 19.65 37.50 -9.06
N VAL A 142 18.68 37.10 -9.89
CA VAL A 142 18.60 35.73 -10.43
C VAL A 142 19.85 35.39 -11.24
N ALA A 143 20.30 36.30 -12.10
CA ALA A 143 21.52 36.10 -12.90
C ALA A 143 22.79 35.96 -12.04
N ALA A 144 22.87 36.68 -10.91
CA ALA A 144 23.96 36.56 -9.96
C ALA A 144 23.95 35.19 -9.24
N LEU A 145 22.78 34.78 -8.71
CA LEU A 145 22.62 33.48 -8.04
C LEU A 145 22.90 32.31 -8.98
N LYS A 146 22.51 32.41 -10.26
CA LYS A 146 22.75 31.40 -11.28
C LYS A 146 24.22 31.03 -11.44
N GLN A 147 25.15 31.93 -11.11
CA GLN A 147 26.59 31.66 -11.16
C GLN A 147 27.06 30.62 -10.14
N ALA A 148 26.26 30.38 -9.10
CA ALA A 148 26.49 29.39 -8.06
C ALA A 148 25.69 28.09 -8.25
N VAL A 149 24.88 28.00 -9.33
CA VAL A 149 24.02 26.85 -9.60
C VAL A 149 24.51 26.12 -10.86
N GLY A 150 24.80 24.83 -10.69
CA GLY A 150 25.20 23.91 -11.73
C GLY A 150 25.87 22.68 -11.13
N PHE A 151 25.31 21.49 -11.38
CA PHE A 151 25.79 20.21 -10.83
C PHE A 151 27.27 19.92 -11.15
N ARG A 152 27.78 20.46 -12.27
CA ARG A 152 29.19 20.37 -12.69
C ARG A 152 30.15 21.21 -11.86
N LEU A 153 29.64 22.11 -11.02
CA LEU A 153 30.43 22.90 -10.07
C LEU A 153 30.81 22.09 -8.83
N ILE A 154 30.26 20.88 -8.67
CA ILE A 154 30.62 19.93 -7.62
C ILE A 154 31.52 18.84 -8.22
N GLU A 155 32.65 18.59 -7.56
CA GLU A 155 33.52 17.46 -7.84
C GLU A 155 33.41 16.44 -6.70
N ILE A 156 33.39 15.16 -7.06
CA ILE A 156 33.28 14.04 -6.13
C ILE A 156 34.54 13.19 -6.22
N ARG A 157 35.13 12.87 -5.07
CA ARG A 157 36.20 11.87 -4.93
C ARG A 157 35.65 10.68 -4.14
N ASP A 158 35.79 9.47 -4.69
CA ASP A 158 35.26 8.26 -4.06
C ASP A 158 36.13 7.76 -2.89
N GLN A 159 37.46 7.93 -2.94
CA GLN A 159 38.39 7.41 -1.91
C GLN A 159 39.56 8.36 -1.57
N PRO A 160 39.69 8.81 -0.30
CA PRO A 160 38.61 8.81 0.69
C PRO A 160 37.43 9.69 0.19
N PRO A 161 36.19 9.38 0.58
CA PRO A 161 35.02 10.13 0.13
C PRO A 161 35.15 11.61 0.46
N ALA A 162 35.09 12.47 -0.55
CA ALA A 162 35.19 13.90 -0.39
C ALA A 162 34.44 14.63 -1.50
N LEU A 163 33.92 15.83 -1.18
CA LEU A 163 33.31 16.75 -2.13
C LEU A 163 34.12 18.03 -2.22
N ARG A 164 34.07 18.69 -3.36
CA ARG A 164 34.66 20.02 -3.55
C ARG A 164 33.77 20.87 -4.43
N LYS A 165 33.62 22.14 -4.09
CA LYS A 165 32.95 23.14 -4.92
C LYS A 165 33.96 23.97 -5.71
N GLN A 166 33.65 24.25 -6.97
CA GLN A 166 34.46 25.12 -7.83
C GLN A 166 34.32 26.60 -7.46
N ARG A 167 33.25 26.97 -6.76
CA ARG A 167 32.98 28.33 -6.29
C ARG A 167 32.47 28.30 -4.85
N PRO A 168 32.90 29.22 -3.96
CA PRO A 168 32.45 29.26 -2.57
C PRO A 168 30.93 29.36 -2.39
N GLU A 169 30.24 30.01 -3.32
CA GLU A 169 28.81 30.29 -3.24
C GLU A 169 27.93 29.08 -3.56
N VAL A 170 28.51 28.00 -4.10
CA VAL A 170 27.76 26.77 -4.41
C VAL A 170 27.28 26.14 -3.12
N GLN A 171 25.99 25.83 -3.09
CA GLN A 171 25.32 25.13 -1.99
C GLN A 171 24.53 23.95 -2.55
N ILE A 172 24.49 22.85 -1.82
CA ILE A 172 23.73 21.65 -2.16
C ILE A 172 22.47 21.58 -1.29
N ASP A 173 21.34 21.22 -1.89
CA ASP A 173 20.11 20.82 -1.26
C ASP A 173 19.71 19.42 -1.76
N LEU A 174 19.55 18.46 -0.84
CA LEU A 174 19.19 17.08 -1.14
C LEU A 174 17.70 16.78 -0.87
N SER A 175 16.85 17.78 -0.66
CA SER A 175 15.43 17.59 -0.33
C SER A 175 14.64 16.80 -1.38
N ALA A 176 15.11 16.79 -2.64
CA ALA A 176 14.51 16.08 -3.77
C ALA A 176 15.00 14.63 -3.98
N ILE A 177 15.81 14.08 -3.05
CA ILE A 177 16.40 12.74 -3.19
C ILE A 177 16.65 12.04 -1.83
N ALA A 178 16.83 12.80 -0.74
CA ALA A 178 17.22 12.27 0.55
C ALA A 178 16.13 11.42 1.24
N LYS A 179 14.84 11.68 0.98
CA LYS A 179 13.75 10.86 1.53
C LYS A 179 13.73 9.49 0.89
N GLY A 180 13.85 9.43 -0.45
CA GLY A 180 14.02 8.16 -1.16
C GLY A 180 15.21 7.36 -0.64
N PHE A 181 16.36 8.02 -0.44
CA PHE A 181 17.52 7.37 0.18
C PHE A 181 17.22 6.84 1.59
N ALA A 182 16.54 7.62 2.43
CA ALA A 182 16.19 7.19 3.78
C ALA A 182 15.24 5.98 3.81
N VAL A 183 14.27 5.93 2.89
CA VAL A 183 13.42 4.74 2.71
C VAL A 183 14.29 3.53 2.36
N ASP A 184 15.19 3.65 1.39
CA ASP A 184 16.09 2.55 1.02
C ASP A 184 16.93 2.08 2.21
N ARG A 185 17.47 3.00 3.02
CA ARG A 185 18.25 2.68 4.23
C ARG A 185 17.44 1.95 5.30
N ILE A 186 16.20 2.39 5.55
CA ILE A 186 15.29 1.66 6.45
C ILE A 186 15.06 0.25 5.93
N THR A 187 14.79 0.10 4.63
CA THR A 187 14.51 -1.23 4.08
C THR A 187 15.72 -2.16 4.13
N GLN A 188 16.93 -1.66 3.90
CA GLN A 188 18.17 -2.41 4.08
C GLN A 188 18.36 -2.86 5.54
N LEU A 189 18.00 -2.02 6.51
CA LEU A 189 17.99 -2.38 7.93
C LEU A 189 16.95 -3.48 8.21
N LEU A 190 15.72 -3.36 7.69
CA LEU A 190 14.71 -4.43 7.85
C LEU A 190 15.21 -5.76 7.27
N GLU A 191 15.82 -5.71 6.08
CA GLU A 191 16.37 -6.88 5.40
C GLU A 191 17.55 -7.51 6.17
N SER A 192 18.39 -6.72 6.84
CA SER A 192 19.48 -7.25 7.67
C SER A 192 18.98 -7.99 8.91
N HIS A 193 17.73 -7.73 9.33
CA HIS A 193 17.02 -8.49 10.37
C HIS A 193 16.20 -9.66 9.78
N GLY A 194 16.39 -9.98 8.51
CA GLY A 194 15.71 -11.09 7.84
C GLY A 194 14.24 -10.82 7.49
N LEU A 195 13.77 -9.57 7.59
CA LEU A 195 12.40 -9.22 7.20
C LEU A 195 12.30 -9.10 5.68
N GLN A 196 11.37 -9.84 5.08
CA GLN A 196 11.22 -9.94 3.63
C GLN A 196 9.86 -9.46 3.12
N HIS A 197 9.02 -8.96 4.03
CA HIS A 197 7.62 -8.68 3.77
C HIS A 197 7.19 -7.42 4.49
N TYR A 198 7.43 -6.27 3.87
CA TYR A 198 7.13 -4.97 4.46
C TYR A 198 6.74 -3.92 3.41
N LEU A 199 6.14 -2.85 3.91
CA LEU A 199 5.97 -1.57 3.23
C LEU A 199 6.55 -0.50 4.14
N ALA A 200 7.58 0.19 3.66
CA ALA A 200 8.18 1.36 4.32
C ALA A 200 7.79 2.63 3.56
N GLU A 201 7.51 3.69 4.29
CA GLU A 201 7.09 4.98 3.75
C GLU A 201 7.69 6.13 4.58
N ILE A 202 8.12 7.19 3.90
CA ILE A 202 8.51 8.47 4.50
C ILE A 202 7.97 9.59 3.62
N GLY A 203 7.01 10.36 4.10
CA GLY A 203 6.56 11.60 3.43
C GLY A 203 6.06 11.46 1.99
N GLY A 204 5.55 10.30 1.59
CA GLY A 204 5.07 9.97 0.25
C GLY A 204 5.98 9.04 -0.55
N GLU A 205 7.25 8.92 -0.17
CA GLU A 205 8.20 7.97 -0.76
C GLU A 205 7.99 6.60 -0.14
N VAL A 206 7.79 5.56 -0.95
CA VAL A 206 7.47 4.21 -0.50
C VAL A 206 8.41 3.17 -1.09
N ARG A 207 8.64 2.09 -0.33
CA ARG A 207 9.27 0.86 -0.82
C ARG A 207 8.57 -0.37 -0.24
N ALA A 208 8.19 -1.28 -1.14
CA ALA A 208 7.51 -2.52 -0.82
C ALA A 208 8.39 -3.72 -1.14
N ARG A 209 8.46 -4.68 -0.21
CA ARG A 209 9.12 -5.98 -0.43
C ARG A 209 8.16 -7.12 -0.13
N GLY A 210 8.17 -8.14 -0.97
CA GLY A 210 7.31 -9.31 -0.86
C GLY A 210 5.82 -8.97 -0.80
N THR A 211 5.07 -9.64 0.07
CA THR A 211 3.61 -9.53 0.13
C THR A 211 3.10 -9.07 1.48
N ASN A 212 1.91 -8.49 1.50
CA ASN A 212 1.19 -8.09 2.71
C ASN A 212 0.73 -9.29 3.55
N ALA A 213 0.05 -9.03 4.67
CA ALA A 213 -0.45 -10.08 5.58
C ALA A 213 -1.45 -11.04 4.91
N ALA A 214 -2.16 -10.60 3.87
CA ALA A 214 -3.05 -11.41 3.05
C ALA A 214 -2.32 -12.16 1.91
N ALA A 215 -0.99 -12.23 1.94
CA ALA A 215 -0.14 -12.85 0.92
C ALA A 215 -0.34 -12.30 -0.50
N THR A 216 -0.77 -11.04 -0.64
CA THR A 216 -0.91 -10.33 -1.92
C THR A 216 0.07 -9.15 -2.02
N ALA A 217 0.25 -8.59 -3.22
CA ALA A 217 1.07 -7.39 -3.40
C ALA A 217 0.61 -6.24 -2.49
N TRP A 218 1.55 -5.38 -2.09
CA TRP A 218 1.26 -4.22 -1.27
C TRP A 218 0.42 -3.23 -2.06
N THR A 219 -0.62 -2.68 -1.43
CA THR A 219 -1.52 -1.73 -2.10
C THR A 219 -1.14 -0.33 -1.69
N VAL A 220 -0.80 0.51 -2.68
CA VAL A 220 -0.44 1.92 -2.46
C VAL A 220 -1.36 2.80 -3.30
N GLY A 221 -1.87 3.87 -2.69
CA GLY A 221 -2.67 4.88 -3.38
C GLY A 221 -1.79 6.01 -3.91
N ILE A 222 -1.97 6.39 -5.16
CA ILE A 222 -1.50 7.64 -5.73
C ILE A 222 -2.58 8.69 -5.47
N GLU A 223 -2.21 9.77 -4.78
CA GLU A 223 -3.13 10.83 -4.40
C GLU A 223 -3.50 11.72 -5.60
N LYS A 224 -4.73 12.24 -5.58
CA LYS A 224 -5.16 13.34 -6.43
C LYS A 224 -4.45 14.62 -5.95
N PRO A 225 -3.81 15.42 -6.84
CA PRO A 225 -2.99 16.56 -6.43
C PRO A 225 -3.84 17.80 -6.10
N VAL A 226 -4.60 17.70 -5.01
CA VAL A 226 -5.44 18.75 -4.41
C VAL A 226 -4.90 19.10 -3.03
N ALA A 227 -4.83 20.40 -2.71
CA ALA A 227 -4.14 20.89 -1.50
C ALA A 227 -4.81 20.42 -0.19
N ASP A 228 -6.14 20.46 -0.13
CA ASP A 228 -6.90 20.34 1.12
C ASP A 228 -7.50 18.94 1.37
N ALA A 229 -7.16 17.94 0.55
CA ALA A 229 -7.71 16.60 0.69
C ALA A 229 -6.73 15.51 0.25
N ARG A 230 -6.74 14.37 0.95
CA ARG A 230 -6.01 13.15 0.54
C ARG A 230 -6.98 12.19 -0.14
N LEU A 231 -7.30 12.48 -1.39
CA LEU A 231 -8.16 11.63 -2.21
C LEU A 231 -7.30 10.69 -3.03
N VAL A 232 -7.63 9.40 -3.07
CA VAL A 232 -6.92 8.44 -3.92
C VAL A 232 -7.40 8.61 -5.36
N HIS A 233 -6.47 8.89 -6.27
CA HIS A 233 -6.71 8.96 -7.71
C HIS A 233 -6.54 7.59 -8.37
N ARG A 234 -5.41 6.92 -8.07
CA ARG A 234 -5.08 5.62 -8.65
C ARG A 234 -4.55 4.67 -7.57
N VAL A 235 -4.80 3.38 -7.73
CA VAL A 235 -4.27 2.34 -6.83
C VAL A 235 -3.25 1.51 -7.59
N VAL A 236 -2.06 1.38 -7.02
CA VAL A 236 -0.98 0.54 -7.55
C VAL A 236 -0.69 -0.62 -6.60
N HIS A 237 -0.24 -1.73 -7.17
CA HIS A 237 0.10 -2.93 -6.45
C HIS A 237 1.62 -3.16 -6.59
N LEU A 238 2.35 -2.92 -5.50
CA LEU A 238 3.80 -3.00 -5.49
C LEU A 238 4.27 -4.32 -4.87
N ARG A 239 5.25 -4.94 -5.52
CA ARG A 239 6.00 -6.08 -5.01
C ARG A 239 7.45 -5.89 -5.44
N ASP A 240 8.35 -5.84 -4.46
CA ASP A 240 9.79 -5.69 -4.68
C ASP A 240 10.13 -4.43 -5.51
N ALA A 241 9.44 -3.32 -5.22
CA ALA A 241 9.54 -2.06 -5.95
C ALA A 241 9.36 -0.86 -5.02
N ALA A 242 9.89 0.28 -5.43
CA ALA A 242 9.73 1.57 -4.80
C ALA A 242 8.88 2.51 -5.66
N MET A 243 8.28 3.51 -5.03
CA MET A 243 7.56 4.58 -5.72
C MET A 243 7.74 5.90 -4.97
N ALA A 244 7.87 7.00 -5.69
CA ALA A 244 7.89 8.34 -5.14
C ALA A 244 6.92 9.24 -5.91
N THR A 245 6.43 10.30 -5.27
CA THR A 245 5.53 11.26 -5.93
C THR A 245 5.95 12.69 -5.63
N SER A 246 6.29 13.44 -6.68
CA SER A 246 6.51 14.88 -6.62
C SER A 246 5.24 15.61 -7.05
N GLY A 247 4.94 16.76 -6.44
CA GLY A 247 3.77 17.56 -6.80
C GLY A 247 3.82 18.98 -6.26
N ASP A 248 3.07 19.87 -6.90
CA ASP A 248 3.10 21.33 -6.63
C ASP A 248 2.05 21.80 -5.61
N TYR A 249 1.20 20.88 -5.12
CA TYR A 249 -0.07 21.21 -4.46
C TYR A 249 0.02 21.41 -2.94
N ARG A 250 1.13 21.01 -2.30
CA ARG A 250 1.29 21.09 -0.83
C ARG A 250 2.15 22.26 -0.37
N ASN A 251 3.25 22.52 -1.08
CA ASN A 251 4.23 23.54 -0.72
C ASN A 251 4.27 24.61 -1.80
N PHE A 252 3.64 25.74 -1.50
CA PHE A 252 3.61 26.93 -2.34
C PHE A 252 3.72 28.18 -1.48
N ILE A 253 4.21 29.26 -2.08
CA ILE A 253 4.11 30.62 -1.52
C ILE A 253 3.20 31.46 -2.40
N GLU A 254 2.70 32.56 -1.85
CA GLU A 254 1.94 33.56 -2.59
C GLU A 254 2.73 34.87 -2.62
N ILE A 255 3.04 35.36 -3.82
CA ILE A 255 3.67 36.66 -4.04
C ILE A 255 2.77 37.40 -5.04
N ASP A 256 2.35 38.62 -4.69
CA ASP A 256 1.46 39.45 -5.51
C ASP A 256 0.18 38.71 -5.97
N SER A 257 -0.43 37.93 -5.06
CA SER A 257 -1.63 37.11 -5.30
C SER A 257 -1.47 36.01 -6.37
N ARG A 258 -0.23 35.69 -6.77
CA ARG A 258 0.10 34.53 -7.59
C ARG A 258 0.78 33.46 -6.73
N ARG A 259 0.33 32.21 -6.90
CA ARG A 259 0.95 31.05 -6.26
C ARG A 259 2.19 30.60 -7.02
N TYR A 260 3.26 30.34 -6.28
CA TYR A 260 4.51 29.78 -6.79
C TYR A 260 4.80 28.46 -6.07
N SER A 261 5.08 27.42 -6.83
CA SER A 261 5.50 26.11 -6.31
C SER A 261 6.92 26.17 -5.75
N HIS A 262 7.23 25.29 -4.80
CA HIS A 262 8.59 25.05 -4.31
C HIS A 262 9.53 24.42 -5.35
N MET A 263 8.99 23.95 -6.46
CA MET A 263 9.78 23.38 -7.56
C MET A 263 10.39 24.49 -8.41
N ILE A 264 11.70 24.66 -8.32
CA ILE A 264 12.46 25.65 -9.07
C ILE A 264 13.16 24.97 -10.25
N ASP A 265 13.07 25.57 -11.43
CA ASP A 265 13.88 25.15 -12.58
C ASP A 265 15.28 25.78 -12.48
N PRO A 266 16.35 25.00 -12.23
CA PRO A 266 17.71 25.54 -12.08
C PRO A 266 18.20 26.26 -13.34
N ARG A 267 17.64 25.93 -14.50
CA ARG A 267 18.03 26.50 -15.81
C ARG A 267 17.50 27.91 -15.97
N THR A 268 16.38 28.25 -15.34
CA THR A 268 15.78 29.58 -15.39
C THR A 268 16.03 30.38 -14.11
N GLY A 269 16.11 29.72 -12.96
CA GLY A 269 16.18 30.32 -11.63
C GLY A 269 14.83 30.73 -11.04
N TYR A 270 13.73 30.32 -11.69
CA TYR A 270 12.35 30.61 -11.27
C TYR A 270 11.59 29.32 -10.96
N PRO A 271 10.54 29.39 -10.11
CA PRO A 271 9.56 28.33 -9.98
C PRO A 271 9.01 27.89 -11.34
N VAL A 272 8.71 26.60 -11.47
CA VAL A 272 8.08 26.05 -12.67
C VAL A 272 6.72 26.70 -12.94
N ASP A 273 6.38 26.92 -14.22
CA ASP A 273 5.17 27.65 -14.64
C ASP A 273 4.31 26.85 -15.64
N HIS A 274 4.33 25.53 -15.54
CA HIS A 274 3.50 24.63 -16.35
C HIS A 274 2.37 23.99 -15.53
N HIS A 275 1.40 23.39 -16.20
CA HIS A 275 0.20 22.83 -15.56
C HIS A 275 0.38 21.44 -14.95
N LEU A 276 1.56 20.83 -15.02
CA LEU A 276 1.83 19.54 -14.40
C LEU A 276 1.70 19.65 -12.86
N ALA A 277 0.78 18.88 -12.28
CA ALA A 277 0.42 18.93 -10.86
C ALA A 277 1.12 17.88 -10.01
N SER A 278 1.35 16.70 -10.59
CA SER A 278 2.12 15.63 -9.95
C SER A 278 2.76 14.69 -10.96
N VAL A 279 3.86 14.08 -10.51
CA VAL A 279 4.52 12.96 -11.17
C VAL A 279 4.77 11.87 -10.14
N SER A 280 4.31 10.65 -10.43
CA SER A 280 4.64 9.46 -9.65
C SER A 280 5.55 8.55 -10.47
N VAL A 281 6.66 8.10 -9.88
CA VAL A 281 7.64 7.22 -10.53
C VAL A 281 7.77 5.91 -9.75
N ILE A 282 7.73 4.78 -10.45
CA ILE A 282 8.03 3.45 -9.91
C ILE A 282 9.45 3.06 -10.36
N ALA A 283 10.27 2.58 -9.44
CA ALA A 283 11.63 2.12 -9.72
C ALA A 283 12.03 0.97 -8.77
N ASP A 284 13.19 0.37 -9.02
CA ASP A 284 13.75 -0.69 -8.15
C ASP A 284 14.20 -0.16 -6.78
N ASP A 285 14.57 1.12 -6.73
CA ASP A 285 14.98 1.82 -5.53
C ASP A 285 14.33 3.20 -5.38
N CYS A 286 14.16 3.59 -4.11
CA CYS A 286 13.36 4.74 -3.75
C CYS A 286 14.14 6.05 -4.00
N VAL A 287 15.47 6.03 -3.82
CA VAL A 287 16.34 7.16 -4.15
C VAL A 287 16.24 7.55 -5.64
N SER A 288 16.15 6.57 -6.54
CA SER A 288 15.94 6.83 -7.97
C SER A 288 14.52 7.30 -8.25
N ALA A 289 13.50 6.69 -7.64
CA ALA A 289 12.12 7.12 -7.81
C ALA A 289 11.93 8.59 -7.41
N ASP A 290 12.48 9.00 -6.27
CA ASP A 290 12.39 10.36 -5.72
C ASP A 290 13.06 11.40 -6.63
N ALA A 291 14.30 11.11 -7.05
CA ALA A 291 15.05 11.97 -7.97
C ALA A 291 14.33 12.13 -9.32
N TRP A 292 13.85 11.03 -9.91
CA TRP A 292 13.16 11.06 -11.19
C TRP A 292 11.79 11.71 -11.12
N ALA A 293 11.02 11.51 -10.05
CA ALA A 293 9.75 12.20 -9.86
C ALA A 293 9.96 13.72 -9.88
N THR A 294 10.99 14.22 -9.19
CA THR A 294 11.35 15.63 -9.18
C THR A 294 11.83 16.11 -10.55
N ALA A 295 12.75 15.37 -11.17
CA ALA A 295 13.32 15.69 -12.47
C ALA A 295 12.25 15.87 -13.55
N LEU A 296 11.33 14.90 -13.64
CA LEU A 296 10.24 14.90 -14.60
C LEU A 296 9.22 16.01 -14.30
N MET A 297 8.97 16.29 -13.02
CA MET A 297 8.13 17.41 -12.62
C MET A 297 8.72 18.75 -13.06
N VAL A 298 10.04 18.95 -12.98
CA VAL A 298 10.69 20.19 -13.46
C VAL A 298 10.76 20.29 -14.99
N LEU A 299 10.88 19.16 -15.69
CA LEU A 299 10.88 19.14 -17.16
C LEU A 299 9.51 19.50 -17.76
N GLY A 300 8.44 19.30 -17.01
CA GLY A 300 7.07 19.54 -17.45
C GLY A 300 6.48 18.40 -18.30
N PRO A 301 5.21 18.52 -18.71
CA PRO A 301 4.41 17.40 -19.18
C PRO A 301 4.91 16.81 -20.51
N GLU A 302 5.42 17.62 -21.43
CA GLU A 302 5.90 17.13 -22.73
C GLU A 302 7.33 16.59 -22.66
N HIS A 303 8.31 17.44 -22.32
CA HIS A 303 9.71 17.02 -22.28
C HIS A 303 9.97 15.94 -21.22
N GLY A 304 9.28 16.01 -20.09
CA GLY A 304 9.35 14.99 -19.04
C GLY A 304 8.84 13.65 -19.57
N TYR A 305 7.66 13.62 -20.18
CA TYR A 305 7.10 12.38 -20.71
C TYR A 305 7.99 11.77 -21.81
N GLU A 306 8.47 12.58 -22.75
CA GLU A 306 9.37 12.11 -23.81
C GLU A 306 10.67 11.54 -23.24
N LEU A 307 11.28 12.20 -22.25
CA LEU A 307 12.49 11.69 -21.61
C LEU A 307 12.22 10.38 -20.86
N ALA A 308 11.10 10.31 -20.12
CA ALA A 308 10.71 9.11 -19.40
C ALA A 308 10.56 7.92 -20.34
N GLN A 309 9.89 8.10 -21.49
CA GLN A 309 9.78 7.05 -22.52
C GLN A 309 11.13 6.64 -23.10
N ARG A 310 12.00 7.61 -23.45
CA ARG A 310 13.33 7.30 -24.00
C ARG A 310 14.20 6.49 -23.04
N LEU A 311 14.04 6.72 -21.73
CA LEU A 311 14.82 6.06 -20.69
C LEU A 311 14.14 4.82 -20.10
N GLY A 312 12.90 4.52 -20.50
CA GLY A 312 12.11 3.42 -19.93
C GLY A 312 11.74 3.63 -18.46
N ILE A 313 11.49 4.89 -18.05
CA ILE A 313 11.09 5.23 -16.68
C ILE A 313 9.58 5.02 -16.53
N ALA A 314 9.18 4.19 -15.57
CA ALA A 314 7.78 3.97 -15.22
C ALA A 314 7.21 5.19 -14.47
N ALA A 315 6.71 6.16 -15.22
CA ALA A 315 6.10 7.39 -14.70
C ALA A 315 4.60 7.50 -15.01
N LEU A 316 3.88 8.11 -14.07
CA LEU A 316 2.51 8.62 -14.20
C LEU A 316 2.52 10.13 -13.99
N MET A 317 2.00 10.89 -14.95
CA MET A 317 1.93 12.35 -14.91
C MET A 317 0.47 12.79 -14.83
N MET A 318 0.18 13.78 -13.97
CA MET A 318 -1.15 14.39 -13.86
C MET A 318 -1.06 15.88 -14.13
N GLU A 319 -1.69 16.34 -15.21
CA GLU A 319 -1.71 17.74 -15.62
C GLU A 319 -3.06 18.39 -15.29
N ARG A 320 -3.04 19.62 -14.77
CA ARG A 320 -4.26 20.38 -14.47
C ARG A 320 -4.97 20.74 -15.78
N THR A 321 -6.27 20.48 -15.81
CA THR A 321 -7.20 21.00 -16.82
C THR A 321 -8.16 22.00 -16.17
N GLU A 322 -9.11 22.56 -16.92
CA GLU A 322 -10.06 23.54 -16.38
C GLU A 322 -10.90 23.00 -15.21
N THR A 323 -11.22 21.70 -15.21
CA THR A 323 -12.16 21.11 -14.24
C THR A 323 -11.63 19.87 -13.51
N ASP A 324 -10.57 19.24 -14.02
CA ASP A 324 -9.97 18.03 -13.42
C ASP A 324 -8.49 17.88 -13.79
N PHE A 325 -7.98 16.64 -13.85
CA PHE A 325 -6.62 16.32 -14.28
C PHE A 325 -6.61 15.41 -15.51
N LEU A 326 -5.72 15.72 -16.46
CA LEU A 326 -5.36 14.81 -17.54
C LEU A 326 -4.25 13.88 -17.05
N GLU A 327 -4.51 12.58 -17.10
CA GLU A 327 -3.53 11.56 -16.75
C GLU A 327 -2.75 11.11 -17.99
N ARG A 328 -1.43 11.02 -17.87
CA ARG A 328 -0.54 10.49 -18.90
C ARG A 328 0.46 9.52 -18.26
N ALA A 329 0.29 8.22 -18.52
CA ALA A 329 1.18 7.17 -18.05
C ALA A 329 2.14 6.70 -19.15
N THR A 330 3.38 6.42 -18.78
CA THR A 330 4.35 5.75 -19.65
C THR A 330 3.96 4.28 -19.87
N PRO A 331 4.34 3.66 -21.00
CA PRO A 331 4.13 2.23 -21.22
C PRO A 331 4.68 1.35 -20.09
N GLU A 332 5.86 1.70 -19.55
CA GLU A 332 6.51 0.99 -18.46
C GLU A 332 5.68 1.03 -17.17
N PHE A 333 5.06 2.17 -16.86
CA PHE A 333 4.14 2.29 -15.73
C PHE A 333 2.91 1.39 -15.91
N GLU A 334 2.28 1.43 -17.07
CA GLU A 334 1.10 0.58 -17.36
C GLU A 334 1.42 -0.91 -17.32
N ASN A 335 2.61 -1.30 -17.80
CA ASN A 335 3.07 -2.69 -17.75
C ASN A 335 3.18 -3.19 -16.31
N ILE A 336 3.77 -2.39 -15.41
CA ILE A 336 3.90 -2.75 -13.98
C ILE A 336 2.52 -2.87 -13.34
N VAL A 337 1.65 -1.87 -13.54
CA VAL A 337 0.31 -1.84 -12.93
C VAL A 337 -0.55 -3.01 -13.43
N THR A 338 -0.53 -3.30 -14.74
CA THR A 338 -1.31 -4.39 -15.33
C THR A 338 -0.79 -5.77 -14.90
N ALA A 339 0.53 -5.97 -14.86
CA ALA A 339 1.13 -7.24 -14.42
C ALA A 339 0.76 -7.56 -12.95
N ALA A 340 0.73 -6.54 -12.10
CA ALA A 340 0.34 -6.71 -10.71
C ALA A 340 -1.15 -7.04 -10.54
N GLN A 341 -2.03 -6.49 -11.40
CA GLN A 341 -3.46 -6.82 -11.42
C GLN A 341 -3.71 -8.27 -11.86
N ALA A 342 -3.05 -8.74 -12.92
CA ALA A 342 -3.18 -10.11 -13.41
C ALA A 342 -2.78 -11.17 -12.36
N THR A 343 -1.79 -10.85 -11.53
CA THR A 343 -1.37 -11.72 -10.43
C THR A 343 -2.47 -11.87 -9.38
N LYS A 344 -3.23 -10.80 -9.10
CA LYS A 344 -4.29 -10.77 -8.08
C LYS A 344 -5.49 -11.65 -8.45
N THR A 345 -5.88 -11.65 -9.73
CA THR A 345 -6.98 -12.48 -10.25
C THR A 345 -6.67 -13.97 -10.12
N ASN A 346 -5.43 -14.38 -10.41
CA ASN A 346 -5.02 -15.78 -10.34
C ASN A 346 -4.98 -16.33 -8.90
N THR A 347 -4.61 -15.50 -7.91
CA THR A 347 -4.62 -15.90 -6.50
C THR A 347 -6.02 -16.10 -5.93
N PHE A 348 -6.98 -15.25 -6.32
CA PHE A 348 -8.36 -15.36 -5.83
C PHE A 348 -9.01 -16.66 -6.33
N ASP A 349 -8.77 -17.01 -7.59
CA ASP A 349 -9.33 -18.22 -8.21
C ASP A 349 -8.77 -19.49 -7.57
N SER A 350 -7.47 -19.52 -7.29
CA SER A 350 -6.83 -20.68 -6.64
C SER A 350 -7.34 -20.93 -5.22
N GLN A 351 -7.49 -19.88 -4.39
CA GLN A 351 -8.02 -20.04 -3.02
C GLN A 351 -9.50 -20.45 -3.02
N ALA A 352 -10.31 -19.89 -3.92
CA ALA A 352 -11.71 -20.26 -4.07
C ALA A 352 -11.88 -21.74 -4.47
N ILE A 353 -11.06 -22.22 -5.41
CA ILE A 353 -11.04 -23.62 -5.84
C ILE A 353 -10.62 -24.55 -4.69
N THR A 354 -9.58 -24.19 -3.93
CA THR A 354 -9.14 -25.01 -2.78
C THR A 354 -10.22 -25.11 -1.70
N VAL A 355 -10.86 -23.99 -1.34
CA VAL A 355 -11.96 -24.00 -0.36
C VAL A 355 -13.16 -24.80 -0.87
N PHE A 356 -13.50 -24.66 -2.16
CA PHE A 356 -14.58 -25.43 -2.78
C PHE A 356 -14.31 -26.94 -2.74
N LEU A 357 -13.10 -27.37 -3.11
CA LEU A 357 -12.71 -28.78 -3.09
C LEU A 357 -12.68 -29.36 -1.67
N CYS A 358 -12.15 -28.63 -0.69
CA CYS A 358 -12.17 -29.04 0.71
C CYS A 358 -13.60 -29.18 1.25
N THR A 359 -14.48 -28.24 0.91
CA THR A 359 -15.90 -28.27 1.30
C THR A 359 -16.62 -29.45 0.66
N LEU A 360 -16.38 -29.70 -0.63
CA LEU A 360 -16.95 -30.83 -1.37
C LEU A 360 -16.49 -32.18 -0.78
N ALA A 361 -15.21 -32.31 -0.43
CA ALA A 361 -14.66 -33.51 0.18
C ALA A 361 -15.28 -33.79 1.56
N ALA A 362 -15.43 -32.76 2.40
CA ALA A 362 -16.08 -32.87 3.71
C ALA A 362 -17.56 -33.29 3.58
N PHE A 363 -18.27 -32.70 2.62
CA PHE A 363 -19.66 -33.06 2.34
C PHE A 363 -19.80 -34.51 1.84
N ALA A 364 -18.94 -34.94 0.92
CA ALA A 364 -18.93 -36.32 0.42
C ALA A 364 -18.66 -37.34 1.54
N LEU A 365 -17.72 -37.02 2.44
CA LEU A 365 -17.45 -37.83 3.64
C LEU A 365 -18.66 -37.93 4.56
N ALA A 366 -19.36 -36.83 4.81
CA ALA A 366 -20.58 -36.83 5.63
C ALA A 366 -21.69 -37.68 5.00
N VAL A 367 -21.90 -37.58 3.69
CA VAL A 367 -22.89 -38.39 2.96
C VAL A 367 -22.53 -39.88 3.01
N ALA A 368 -21.25 -40.22 2.79
CA ALA A 368 -20.78 -41.60 2.89
C ALA A 368 -20.97 -42.17 4.30
N ALA A 369 -20.66 -41.39 5.34
CA ALA A 369 -20.87 -41.79 6.73
C ALA A 369 -22.36 -42.02 7.05
N MET A 370 -23.26 -41.15 6.56
CA MET A 370 -24.70 -41.34 6.70
C MET A 370 -25.19 -42.60 5.96
N ALA A 371 -24.72 -42.85 4.73
CA ALA A 371 -25.07 -44.04 3.96
C ALA A 371 -24.60 -45.34 4.65
N VAL A 372 -23.38 -45.35 5.18
CA VAL A 372 -22.85 -46.48 5.97
C VAL A 372 -23.66 -46.66 7.25
N GLY A 373 -24.03 -45.57 7.95
CA GLY A 373 -24.89 -45.62 9.12
C GLY A 373 -26.25 -46.25 8.83
N VAL A 374 -26.88 -45.92 7.70
CA VAL A 374 -28.15 -46.52 7.25
C VAL A 374 -27.99 -48.01 6.93
N MET A 375 -26.93 -48.39 6.21
CA MET A 375 -26.66 -49.79 5.88
C MET A 375 -26.40 -50.66 7.12
N ILE A 376 -25.65 -50.15 8.09
CA ILE A 376 -25.34 -50.89 9.33
C ILE A 376 -26.56 -50.94 10.26
N SER A 377 -27.41 -49.91 10.25
CA SER A 377 -28.57 -49.81 11.15
C SER A 377 -29.64 -50.90 10.90
N ASN A 378 -29.67 -51.52 9.71
CA ASN A 378 -30.64 -52.54 9.30
C ASN A 378 -32.12 -52.21 9.66
N ARG A 379 -32.41 -50.91 9.83
CA ARG A 379 -33.75 -50.40 10.08
C ARG A 379 -34.38 -50.19 8.72
N ARG A 380 -35.49 -50.88 8.44
CA ARG A 380 -36.35 -50.53 7.30
C ARG A 380 -36.74 -49.06 7.44
N LEU A 381 -36.38 -48.24 6.45
CA LEU A 381 -36.84 -46.86 6.34
C LEU A 381 -38.38 -46.91 6.30
N ARG A 382 -39.03 -46.59 7.43
CA ARG A 382 -40.46 -46.29 7.44
C ARG A 382 -40.59 -44.96 6.71
N GLY A 383 -41.02 -44.99 5.46
CA GLY A 383 -41.34 -43.79 4.70
C GLY A 383 -42.38 -42.98 5.47
N SER A 384 -41.98 -41.83 6.00
CA SER A 384 -42.92 -40.79 6.38
C SER A 384 -43.47 -40.23 5.07
N CYS A 385 -44.80 -40.28 4.86
CA CYS A 385 -45.44 -39.53 3.76
C CYS A 385 -45.18 -38.04 4.03
N GLY A 386 -44.07 -37.53 3.50
CA GLY A 386 -43.52 -36.21 3.80
C GLY A 386 -44.55 -35.10 3.59
N GLY A 387 -45.11 -34.60 4.68
CA GLY A 387 -46.01 -33.45 4.70
C GLY A 387 -47.43 -33.67 4.14
N LEU A 388 -47.71 -34.80 3.48
CA LEU A 388 -49.02 -35.08 2.86
C LEU A 388 -50.16 -35.30 3.89
N ALA A 389 -49.83 -35.67 5.12
CA ALA A 389 -50.81 -35.79 6.21
C ALA A 389 -51.51 -34.47 6.57
N GLY A 390 -50.93 -33.32 6.18
CA GLY A 390 -51.52 -31.99 6.42
C GLY A 390 -52.49 -31.51 5.34
N LEU A 391 -52.61 -32.21 4.21
CA LEU A 391 -53.44 -31.79 3.08
C LEU A 391 -54.82 -32.46 3.14
N LYS A 392 -55.87 -31.64 3.19
CA LYS A 392 -57.27 -32.07 3.26
C LYS A 392 -58.01 -31.75 1.97
N ASP A 393 -58.94 -32.61 1.58
CA ASP A 393 -59.86 -32.35 0.48
C ASP A 393 -60.91 -31.29 0.87
N ALA A 394 -61.75 -30.90 -0.09
CA ALA A 394 -62.80 -29.90 0.11
C ALA A 394 -63.87 -30.31 1.16
N SER A 395 -63.88 -31.58 1.58
CA SER A 395 -64.75 -32.10 2.64
C SER A 395 -64.03 -32.25 4.00
N GLY A 396 -62.77 -31.82 4.09
CA GLY A 396 -61.97 -31.82 5.31
C GLY A 396 -61.26 -33.14 5.61
N ARG A 397 -61.23 -34.09 4.67
CA ARG A 397 -60.60 -35.42 4.85
C ARG A 397 -59.14 -35.40 4.38
N PRO A 398 -58.19 -36.00 5.12
CA PRO A 398 -56.80 -36.05 4.71
C PRO A 398 -56.63 -36.94 3.46
N LEU A 399 -55.84 -36.50 2.47
CA LEU A 399 -55.58 -37.25 1.22
C LEU A 399 -54.60 -38.44 1.44
N CYS A 400 -54.91 -39.36 2.35
CA CYS A 400 -54.04 -40.48 2.70
C CYS A 400 -54.12 -41.68 1.72
N ASP A 401 -55.09 -41.72 0.80
CA ASP A 401 -55.35 -42.88 -0.09
C ASP A 401 -54.24 -43.13 -1.12
N ALA A 402 -53.33 -42.17 -1.32
CA ALA A 402 -52.16 -42.32 -2.19
C ALA A 402 -50.94 -42.95 -1.48
N CYS A 403 -50.99 -43.20 -0.16
CA CYS A 403 -49.87 -43.75 0.60
C CYS A 403 -49.92 -45.29 0.62
N SER A 404 -48.81 -45.94 0.26
CA SER A 404 -48.67 -47.40 0.29
C SER A 404 -48.67 -48.01 1.71
N HIS A 405 -48.35 -47.21 2.74
CA HIS A 405 -48.54 -47.54 4.16
C HIS A 405 -48.92 -46.28 4.96
N PRO A 406 -50.20 -46.08 5.31
CA PRO A 406 -50.64 -44.88 6.04
C PRO A 406 -50.20 -44.88 7.51
N SER A 407 -49.94 -43.70 8.05
CA SER A 407 -49.59 -43.48 9.47
C SER A 407 -50.80 -43.62 10.40
N GLU A 408 -50.59 -43.74 11.72
CA GLU A 408 -51.70 -43.83 12.69
C GLU A 408 -52.58 -42.57 12.73
N ASP A 409 -52.03 -41.41 12.40
CA ASP A 409 -52.80 -40.16 12.28
C ASP A 409 -53.83 -40.21 11.13
N CYS A 410 -53.65 -41.12 10.15
CA CYS A 410 -54.67 -41.39 9.11
C CYS A 410 -55.75 -42.40 9.58
N ARG A 411 -55.65 -43.00 10.78
CA ARG A 411 -56.61 -44.01 11.28
C ARG A 411 -57.74 -43.43 12.13
N LEU A 412 -57.72 -42.15 12.46
CA LEU A 412 -58.77 -41.52 13.26
C LEU A 412 -59.82 -40.84 12.37
N SER A 413 -60.79 -41.62 11.91
CA SER A 413 -62.10 -41.12 11.45
C SER A 413 -63.16 -41.47 12.51
N PRO A 414 -64.04 -40.55 12.92
CA PRO A 414 -65.00 -40.78 14.00
C PRO A 414 -66.19 -41.59 13.49
N LEU A 415 -66.13 -42.91 13.67
CA LEU A 415 -67.30 -43.78 13.52
C LEU A 415 -67.22 -44.86 14.61
N GLU A 416 -67.84 -44.60 15.75
CA GLU A 416 -68.47 -45.60 16.61
C GLU A 416 -69.21 -44.89 17.76
N GLY A 417 -70.50 -45.19 17.94
CA GLY A 417 -71.27 -44.75 19.10
C GLY A 417 -72.67 -44.17 18.82
N ASN A 418 -73.47 -44.83 17.98
CA ASN A 418 -74.92 -44.74 18.12
C ASN A 418 -75.36 -45.86 19.07
N GLU A 419 -76.38 -45.58 19.89
CA GLU A 419 -77.00 -46.46 20.91
C GLU A 419 -76.38 -46.48 22.31
N LEU A 420 -76.82 -45.55 23.17
CA LEU A 420 -77.14 -45.85 24.57
C LEU A 420 -78.13 -44.80 25.12
N LEU A 421 -79.24 -45.30 25.67
CA LEU A 421 -80.19 -44.65 26.59
C LEU A 421 -81.41 -43.92 26.00
N ARG A 422 -82.39 -44.74 25.55
CA ARG A 422 -83.81 -44.53 25.87
C ARG A 422 -84.06 -44.80 27.36
N SER A 423 -84.40 -43.77 28.13
CA SER A 423 -85.26 -43.75 29.34
C SER A 423 -84.88 -42.46 30.10
N GLU A 424 -85.67 -41.40 30.13
CA GLU A 424 -86.85 -41.16 30.97
C GLU A 424 -87.66 -40.03 30.30
N SER A 425 -88.88 -40.24 29.81
CA SER A 425 -90.15 -40.09 30.52
C SER A 425 -90.33 -38.84 31.41
N ARG A 426 -91.22 -37.95 30.94
CA ARG A 426 -92.17 -37.08 31.68
C ARG A 426 -91.69 -35.74 32.27
N HIS A 427 -92.10 -34.64 31.63
CA HIS A 427 -93.02 -33.57 32.10
C HIS A 427 -92.86 -32.37 31.15
N SER A 428 -93.87 -31.98 30.35
CA SER A 428 -95.10 -31.23 30.70
C SER A 428 -94.91 -29.71 30.68
N MET A 429 -95.61 -29.07 29.74
CA MET A 429 -96.11 -27.68 29.69
C MET A 429 -95.04 -26.56 29.65
N GLY A 430 -95.13 -25.52 28.83
CA GLY A 430 -96.30 -24.83 28.31
C GLY A 430 -96.23 -23.37 28.79
N ASN A 431 -95.62 -22.51 27.98
CA ASN A 431 -96.00 -21.11 27.67
C ASN A 431 -94.91 -20.47 26.81
#